data_AF-A0A1A9N823-F1
#
_entry.id   AF-A0A1A9N823-F1
#
_cell.length_a   1.000
_cell.length_b   1.000
_cell.length_c   1.000
_cell.angle_alpha   90.00
_cell.angle_beta   90.00
_cell.angle_gamma   90.00
#
_symmetry.space_group_name_H-M   'P 1'
#
loop_
_entity.id
_entity.type
_entity.pdbx_description
1 polymer ?
#
loop_
_entity_poly.entity_id
_entity_poly.type
_entity_poly.pdbx_seq_one_letter_code
_entity_poly.pdbx_strand_id
1 'polypeptide(L)'
;MKKISFFVAGICLLLSNQAALGADGAPSYTFTPAAPQVVTPPEAMLDDQVRKLGFEPNSDAGKLAKKWVVQIATDPDWKSVMAHASGRPGDNSSNDGVMSGFGANLSAQEREALLRLFLGVVSGLKPEQCERMFGGEGPPVGSNILSSRQLYALMTLLNSAVKRSAHSDAPKESYSIARALDADSALEMHMEAMLRKNKEISASEMEDVPAILKGRHACIAASAMLRSFLEATEPTRTVATWDFLSSPWHGTASQHVLQTAEHYANSEFDLNKLPAQLASRLPAPGSRPLGFRSVVVEGDWENRSRPEFDARYRKTYWNLHNSGAVATFLSRADADKEIVWGFFQTEFGFVGLRVQEVGTGIRILPPEVFPASQFSMASESNFVPKPNSSFHIPATQPSMEDVRDYQCETYGKYPASKVFPDLKGDAMDVSCQAVSGTGSTKHQIREAYLVDYSISVRLFEIDKDGLTMSRIRSVTVTQ
;
A
#
# COMPACT_ATOMS: atom_id res chain seq x y z
N MET A 1 0.09 -7.11 -7.87
CA MET A 1 -0.04 -8.38 -7.10
C MET A 1 -1.47 -8.93 -6.97
N LYS A 2 -2.52 -8.21 -7.44
CA LYS A 2 -3.92 -8.69 -7.45
C LYS A 2 -4.16 -10.08 -8.07
N LYS A 3 -3.22 -10.62 -8.88
CA LYS A 3 -3.35 -11.92 -9.54
C LYS A 3 -2.82 -13.15 -8.80
N ILE A 4 -1.95 -13.00 -7.80
CA ILE A 4 -1.54 -14.13 -6.95
C ILE A 4 -2.76 -14.62 -6.14
N SER A 5 -3.59 -13.66 -5.72
CA SER A 5 -4.91 -13.93 -5.15
C SER A 5 -5.80 -14.72 -6.11
N PHE A 6 -5.67 -14.65 -7.45
CA PHE A 6 -6.46 -15.47 -8.38
C PHE A 6 -6.05 -16.96 -8.39
N PHE A 7 -4.88 -17.36 -7.90
CA PHE A 7 -4.54 -18.80 -7.87
C PHE A 7 -5.28 -19.52 -6.73
N VAL A 8 -5.31 -18.91 -5.54
CA VAL A 8 -6.04 -19.44 -4.37
C VAL A 8 -7.51 -19.01 -4.39
N ALA A 9 -7.83 -17.79 -4.82
CA ALA A 9 -9.21 -17.36 -5.04
C ALA A 9 -9.82 -17.99 -6.30
N GLY A 10 -9.04 -18.36 -7.33
CA GLY A 10 -9.55 -19.17 -8.43
C GLY A 10 -9.99 -20.55 -7.93
N ILE A 11 -9.18 -21.15 -7.07
CA ILE A 11 -9.51 -22.39 -6.36
C ILE A 11 -10.73 -22.20 -5.42
N CYS A 12 -10.83 -21.12 -4.63
CA CYS A 12 -11.95 -20.89 -3.71
C CYS A 12 -13.24 -20.33 -4.37
N LEU A 13 -13.15 -19.51 -5.42
CA LEU A 13 -14.29 -18.92 -6.17
C LEU A 13 -14.91 -19.91 -7.14
N LEU A 14 -14.13 -20.83 -7.73
CA LEU A 14 -14.69 -21.95 -8.49
C LEU A 14 -15.54 -22.88 -7.60
N LEU A 15 -15.24 -22.93 -6.30
CA LEU A 15 -15.95 -23.75 -5.33
C LEU A 15 -17.17 -23.03 -4.71
N SER A 16 -17.14 -21.70 -4.54
CA SER A 16 -18.29 -20.93 -4.02
C SER A 16 -19.43 -20.81 -5.02
N ASN A 17 -19.15 -20.62 -6.31
CA ASN A 17 -20.19 -20.50 -7.36
C ASN A 17 -20.97 -21.80 -7.60
N GLN A 18 -20.49 -22.95 -7.12
CA GLN A 18 -21.11 -24.26 -7.39
C GLN A 18 -21.87 -24.83 -6.20
N ALA A 19 -21.67 -24.32 -4.98
CA ALA A 19 -22.55 -24.63 -3.85
C ALA A 19 -23.94 -23.99 -4.02
N ALA A 20 -24.04 -22.85 -4.73
CA ALA A 20 -25.30 -22.20 -5.06
C ALA A 20 -26.11 -22.97 -6.11
N LEU A 21 -25.45 -23.58 -7.11
CA LEU A 21 -26.12 -24.35 -8.16
C LEU A 21 -26.62 -25.73 -7.72
N GLY A 22 -26.28 -26.17 -6.50
CA GLY A 22 -26.84 -27.38 -5.88
C GLY A 22 -28.14 -27.16 -5.10
N ALA A 23 -28.56 -25.91 -4.87
CA ALA A 23 -29.71 -25.58 -4.02
C ALA A 23 -30.96 -25.13 -4.81
N ASP A 24 -30.82 -24.62 -6.04
CA ASP A 24 -31.94 -24.04 -6.81
C ASP A 24 -32.78 -25.07 -7.61
N GLY A 25 -32.67 -26.36 -7.27
CA GLY A 25 -33.38 -27.45 -7.96
C GLY A 25 -34.42 -28.21 -7.14
N ALA A 26 -34.70 -27.84 -5.89
CA ALA A 26 -35.60 -28.63 -5.04
C ALA A 26 -37.03 -28.04 -5.01
N PRO A 27 -38.08 -28.80 -5.39
CA PRO A 27 -39.46 -28.39 -5.14
C PRO A 27 -39.74 -28.39 -3.64
N SER A 28 -40.62 -27.49 -3.20
CA SER A 28 -41.04 -27.31 -1.82
C SER A 28 -41.52 -28.63 -1.20
N TYR A 29 -40.78 -29.19 -0.25
CA TYR A 29 -41.23 -30.32 0.57
C TYR A 29 -41.36 -29.92 2.04
N THR A 30 -42.53 -30.24 2.58
CA THR A 30 -42.92 -30.14 3.98
C THR A 30 -42.01 -30.95 4.91
N PHE A 31 -41.70 -30.35 6.06
CA PHE A 31 -40.81 -30.84 7.11
C PHE A 31 -41.19 -32.23 7.66
N THR A 32 -40.20 -33.12 7.73
CA THR A 32 -40.07 -34.17 8.76
C THR A 32 -38.61 -34.18 9.23
N PRO A 33 -38.30 -34.20 10.54
CA PRO A 33 -36.92 -34.07 11.02
C PRO A 33 -36.24 -35.44 11.04
N ALA A 34 -35.67 -35.84 9.91
CA ALA A 34 -34.56 -36.79 9.87
C ALA A 34 -33.33 -36.00 9.43
N ALA A 35 -32.21 -36.13 10.17
CA ALA A 35 -30.95 -35.50 9.79
C ALA A 35 -30.66 -35.87 8.32
N PRO A 36 -30.50 -34.89 7.40
CA PRO A 36 -30.31 -35.19 6.00
C PRO A 36 -29.04 -36.04 5.88
N GLN A 37 -29.18 -37.26 5.33
CA GLN A 37 -28.03 -38.05 4.94
C GLN A 37 -27.23 -37.21 3.95
N VAL A 38 -26.00 -36.89 4.30
CA VAL A 38 -25.10 -36.14 3.43
C VAL A 38 -24.76 -37.05 2.25
N VAL A 39 -25.51 -36.95 1.16
CA VAL A 39 -25.31 -37.74 -0.05
C VAL A 39 -23.97 -37.33 -0.66
N THR A 40 -23.04 -38.29 -0.76
CA THR A 40 -21.76 -38.05 -1.42
C THR A 40 -22.01 -37.70 -2.90
N PRO A 41 -21.37 -36.65 -3.44
CA PRO A 41 -21.60 -36.26 -4.83
C PRO A 41 -21.30 -37.41 -5.82
N PRO A 42 -22.05 -37.52 -6.94
CA PRO A 42 -21.78 -38.54 -7.97
C PRO A 42 -20.35 -38.46 -8.51
N GLU A 43 -19.73 -39.60 -8.79
CA GLU A 43 -18.32 -39.68 -9.23
C GLU A 43 -18.05 -38.88 -10.51
N ALA A 44 -18.97 -38.91 -11.48
CA ALA A 44 -18.85 -38.13 -12.71
C ALA A 44 -18.83 -36.62 -12.47
N MET A 45 -19.55 -36.14 -11.44
CA MET A 45 -19.53 -34.73 -11.04
C MET A 45 -18.20 -34.37 -10.37
N LEU A 46 -17.66 -35.26 -9.52
CA LEU A 46 -16.34 -35.07 -8.91
C LEU A 46 -15.22 -35.05 -9.97
N ASP A 47 -15.28 -35.95 -10.96
CA ASP A 47 -14.35 -35.98 -12.08
C ASP A 47 -14.36 -34.68 -12.88
N ASP A 48 -15.56 -34.18 -13.22
CA ASP A 48 -15.71 -32.92 -13.93
C ASP A 48 -15.14 -31.74 -13.14
N GLN A 49 -15.40 -31.69 -11.83
CA GLN A 49 -14.85 -30.65 -10.94
C GLN A 49 -13.33 -30.72 -10.85
N VAL A 50 -12.75 -31.93 -10.74
CA VAL A 50 -11.30 -32.10 -10.69
C VAL A 50 -10.63 -31.73 -12.01
N ARG A 51 -11.27 -32.02 -13.16
CA ARG A 51 -10.81 -31.54 -14.47
C ARG A 51 -10.91 -30.01 -14.60
N LYS A 52 -11.95 -29.38 -14.05
CA LYS A 52 -12.08 -27.92 -14.00
C LYS A 52 -10.99 -27.27 -13.14
N LEU A 53 -10.54 -27.95 -12.09
CA LEU A 53 -9.34 -27.61 -11.33
C LEU A 53 -8.03 -27.98 -12.09
N GLY A 54 -8.10 -28.40 -13.35
CA GLY A 54 -6.94 -28.70 -14.18
C GLY A 54 -6.21 -30.01 -13.84
N PHE A 55 -6.74 -30.82 -12.93
CA PHE A 55 -6.11 -32.09 -12.57
C PHE A 55 -6.72 -33.26 -13.35
N GLU A 56 -5.88 -34.21 -13.74
CA GLU A 56 -6.31 -35.50 -14.26
C GLU A 56 -6.98 -36.30 -13.12
N PRO A 57 -8.28 -36.67 -13.18
CA PRO A 57 -9.00 -37.25 -12.04
C PRO A 57 -8.37 -38.50 -11.43
N ASN A 58 -7.65 -39.28 -12.24
CA ASN A 58 -7.03 -40.53 -11.85
C ASN A 58 -5.56 -40.38 -11.39
N SER A 59 -4.96 -39.19 -11.56
CA SER A 59 -3.64 -38.88 -11.00
C SER A 59 -3.69 -38.81 -9.47
N ASP A 60 -2.54 -38.90 -8.80
CA ASP A 60 -2.47 -38.76 -7.34
C ASP A 60 -2.98 -37.40 -6.86
N ALA A 61 -2.67 -36.33 -7.60
CA ALA A 61 -3.19 -35.00 -7.34
C ALA A 61 -4.71 -34.92 -7.59
N GLY A 62 -5.21 -35.55 -8.65
CA GLY A 62 -6.65 -35.63 -8.94
C GLY A 62 -7.44 -36.37 -7.86
N LYS A 63 -6.92 -37.50 -7.37
CA LYS A 63 -7.52 -38.23 -6.24
C LYS A 63 -7.55 -37.41 -4.95
N LEU A 64 -6.50 -36.63 -4.68
CA LEU A 64 -6.47 -35.68 -3.56
C LEU A 64 -7.50 -34.56 -3.74
N ALA A 65 -7.60 -33.97 -4.94
CA ALA A 65 -8.59 -32.96 -5.25
C ALA A 65 -10.03 -33.51 -5.10
N LYS A 66 -10.31 -34.74 -5.53
CA LYS A 66 -11.61 -35.41 -5.28
C LYS A 66 -11.95 -35.46 -3.80
N LYS A 67 -11.01 -35.95 -2.97
CA LYS A 67 -11.19 -36.04 -1.51
C LYS A 67 -11.50 -34.67 -0.92
N TRP A 68 -10.85 -33.62 -1.43
CA TRP A 68 -11.05 -32.27 -0.97
C TRP A 68 -12.42 -31.70 -1.34
N VAL A 69 -12.87 -31.89 -2.59
CA VAL A 69 -14.21 -31.47 -3.03
C VAL A 69 -15.28 -32.14 -2.17
N VAL A 70 -15.11 -33.43 -1.86
CA VAL A 70 -16.00 -34.13 -0.92
C VAL A 70 -15.92 -33.53 0.48
N GLN A 71 -14.71 -33.26 1.01
CA GLN A 71 -14.55 -32.65 2.33
C GLN A 71 -15.29 -31.31 2.41
N ILE A 72 -15.08 -30.39 1.46
CA ILE A 72 -15.74 -29.09 1.44
C ILE A 72 -17.27 -29.23 1.40
N ALA A 73 -17.78 -30.17 0.60
CA ALA A 73 -19.22 -30.38 0.45
C ALA A 73 -19.88 -31.02 1.69
N THR A 74 -19.09 -31.67 2.56
CA THR A 74 -19.62 -32.48 3.67
C THR A 74 -19.29 -31.93 5.05
N ASP A 75 -18.17 -31.23 5.20
CA ASP A 75 -17.65 -30.72 6.46
C ASP A 75 -18.43 -29.47 6.92
N PRO A 76 -19.06 -29.49 8.11
CA PRO A 76 -19.85 -28.37 8.62
C PRO A 76 -19.02 -27.08 8.81
N ASP A 77 -17.73 -27.18 9.12
CA ASP A 77 -16.87 -26.00 9.31
C ASP A 77 -16.68 -25.27 7.98
N TRP A 78 -16.43 -26.04 6.90
CA TRP A 78 -16.35 -25.51 5.55
C TRP A 78 -17.67 -24.89 5.10
N LYS A 79 -18.81 -25.53 5.39
CA LYS A 79 -20.13 -24.96 5.08
C LYS A 79 -20.37 -23.64 5.81
N SER A 80 -20.01 -23.56 7.09
CA SER A 80 -20.16 -22.35 7.91
C SER A 80 -19.36 -21.18 7.33
N VAL A 81 -18.06 -21.40 7.06
CA VAL A 81 -17.17 -20.37 6.50
C VAL A 81 -17.62 -19.94 5.10
N MET A 82 -18.03 -20.88 4.24
CA MET A 82 -18.48 -20.57 2.88
C MET A 82 -19.86 -19.91 2.85
N ALA A 83 -20.75 -20.19 3.80
CA ALA A 83 -22.07 -19.56 3.89
C ALA A 83 -21.99 -18.08 4.33
N HIS A 84 -20.95 -17.69 5.07
CA HIS A 84 -20.72 -16.29 5.44
C HIS A 84 -20.10 -15.46 4.30
N ALA A 85 -19.48 -16.11 3.31
CA ALA A 85 -18.93 -15.44 2.13
C ALA A 85 -19.99 -14.97 1.13
N SER A 86 -21.22 -15.48 1.21
CA SER A 86 -22.33 -15.17 0.29
C SER A 86 -23.25 -14.05 0.79
N GLY A 87 -22.68 -12.99 1.40
CA GLY A 87 -23.44 -11.81 1.86
C GLY A 87 -24.34 -11.19 0.78
N ARG A 88 -25.46 -10.61 1.20
CA ARG A 88 -26.54 -10.09 0.34
C ARG A 88 -26.01 -9.07 -0.70
N PRO A 89 -26.56 -9.06 -1.93
CA PRO A 89 -26.26 -8.00 -2.88
C PRO A 89 -26.75 -6.66 -2.32
N GLY A 90 -25.82 -5.81 -1.89
CA GLY A 90 -26.11 -4.48 -1.34
C GLY A 90 -25.30 -4.11 -0.09
N ASP A 91 -24.68 -5.06 0.59
CA ASP A 91 -23.65 -4.73 1.59
C ASP A 91 -22.36 -4.39 0.84
N ASN A 92 -21.82 -3.19 1.06
CA ASN A 92 -20.57 -2.69 0.47
C ASN A 92 -19.31 -3.49 0.88
N SER A 93 -19.46 -4.73 1.37
CA SER A 93 -18.37 -5.66 1.70
C SER A 93 -17.88 -6.45 0.48
N SER A 94 -18.09 -5.97 -0.74
CA SER A 94 -17.71 -6.67 -1.98
C SER A 94 -16.19 -6.83 -2.16
N ASN A 95 -15.38 -6.39 -1.19
CA ASN A 95 -13.93 -6.57 -1.17
C ASN A 95 -13.42 -7.53 -0.09
N ASP A 96 -14.19 -7.88 0.94
CA ASP A 96 -13.77 -8.85 1.96
C ASP A 96 -13.91 -10.29 1.44
N GLY A 97 -13.10 -10.64 0.45
CA GLY A 97 -13.02 -12.00 -0.07
C GLY A 97 -12.57 -12.97 1.02
N VAL A 98 -12.99 -14.22 0.90
CA VAL A 98 -12.59 -15.37 1.75
C VAL A 98 -11.08 -15.42 2.07
N MET A 99 -10.24 -14.83 1.20
CA MET A 99 -8.79 -14.72 1.37
C MET A 99 -8.33 -13.72 2.44
N SER A 100 -8.97 -12.56 2.64
CA SER A 100 -8.54 -11.61 3.69
C SER A 100 -8.74 -12.23 5.08
N GLY A 101 -9.83 -13.00 5.25
CA GLY A 101 -10.03 -13.84 6.41
C GLY A 101 -9.05 -15.02 6.49
N PHE A 102 -8.66 -15.62 5.36
CA PHE A 102 -7.83 -16.83 5.36
C PHE A 102 -6.47 -16.61 6.02
N GLY A 103 -5.69 -15.62 5.58
CA GLY A 103 -4.39 -15.38 6.19
C GLY A 103 -4.50 -14.93 7.63
N ALA A 104 -5.54 -14.17 8.00
CA ALA A 104 -5.80 -13.76 9.38
C ALA A 104 -6.05 -14.97 10.31
N ASN A 105 -6.57 -16.06 9.76
CA ASN A 105 -6.81 -17.31 10.48
C ASN A 105 -5.57 -18.23 10.58
N LEU A 106 -4.50 -17.95 9.84
CA LEU A 106 -3.24 -18.69 9.91
C LEU A 106 -2.34 -18.15 11.03
N SER A 107 -1.71 -19.04 11.78
CA SER A 107 -0.64 -18.68 12.73
C SER A 107 0.63 -18.29 11.97
N ALA A 108 1.56 -17.61 12.65
CA ALA A 108 2.86 -17.24 12.06
C ALA A 108 3.59 -18.43 11.39
N GLN A 109 3.59 -19.60 12.04
CA GLN A 109 4.22 -20.81 11.50
C GLN A 109 3.51 -21.34 10.24
N GLU A 110 2.19 -21.25 10.20
CA GLU A 110 1.42 -21.69 9.03
C GLU A 110 1.55 -20.71 7.86
N ARG A 111 1.65 -19.41 8.12
CA ARG A 111 1.99 -18.41 7.11
C ARG A 111 3.36 -18.67 6.51
N GLU A 112 4.34 -18.98 7.35
CA GLU A 112 5.68 -19.38 6.90
C GLU A 112 5.64 -20.68 6.06
N ALA A 113 4.86 -21.68 6.48
CA ALA A 113 4.66 -22.91 5.72
C ALA A 113 4.00 -22.65 4.34
N LEU A 114 3.04 -21.73 4.29
CA LEU A 114 2.39 -21.30 3.05
C LEU A 114 3.39 -20.62 2.11
N LEU A 115 4.24 -19.72 2.62
CA LEU A 115 5.26 -19.06 1.81
C LEU A 115 6.33 -20.03 1.29
N ARG A 116 6.73 -21.03 2.09
CA ARG A 116 7.61 -22.13 1.61
C ARG A 116 6.95 -22.92 0.49
N LEU A 117 5.65 -23.18 0.60
CA LEU A 117 4.89 -23.85 -0.45
C LEU A 117 4.90 -23.03 -1.74
N PHE A 118 4.60 -21.73 -1.67
CA PHE A 118 4.68 -20.83 -2.82
C PHE A 118 6.08 -20.76 -3.40
N LEU A 119 7.12 -20.73 -2.58
CA LEU A 119 8.50 -20.71 -3.05
C LEU A 119 8.82 -21.99 -3.83
N GLY A 120 8.39 -23.15 -3.34
CA GLY A 120 8.54 -24.42 -4.03
C GLY A 120 7.77 -24.47 -5.36
N VAL A 121 6.60 -23.83 -5.43
CA VAL A 121 5.82 -23.71 -6.67
C VAL A 121 6.55 -22.83 -7.69
N VAL A 122 6.89 -21.60 -7.31
CA VAL A 122 7.58 -20.63 -8.18
C VAL A 122 8.91 -21.18 -8.67
N SER A 123 9.67 -21.87 -7.81
CA SER A 123 10.96 -22.48 -8.19
C SER A 123 10.82 -23.63 -9.21
N GLY A 124 9.63 -24.24 -9.32
CA GLY A 124 9.34 -25.31 -10.28
C GLY A 124 8.75 -24.82 -11.59
N LEU A 125 8.45 -23.52 -11.71
CA LEU A 125 7.87 -22.93 -12.91
C LEU A 125 8.94 -22.56 -13.94
N LYS A 126 8.56 -22.63 -15.21
CA LYS A 126 9.33 -22.03 -16.31
C LYS A 126 9.15 -20.51 -16.32
N PRO A 127 10.11 -19.73 -16.84
CA PRO A 127 10.01 -18.27 -16.91
C PRO A 127 8.69 -17.76 -17.51
N GLU A 128 8.23 -18.36 -18.61
CA GLU A 128 6.99 -17.96 -19.30
C GLU A 128 5.73 -18.29 -18.49
N GLN A 129 5.82 -19.24 -17.55
CA GLN A 129 4.72 -19.55 -16.64
C GLN A 129 4.67 -18.54 -15.49
N CYS A 130 5.82 -18.12 -14.95
CA CYS A 130 5.85 -17.05 -13.95
C CYS A 130 5.36 -15.73 -14.55
N GLU A 131 5.82 -15.36 -15.74
CA GLU A 131 5.37 -14.14 -16.41
C GLU A 131 3.84 -14.09 -16.49
N ARG A 132 3.21 -15.16 -17.00
CA ARG A 132 1.74 -15.30 -17.04
C ARG A 132 1.08 -15.29 -15.66
N MET A 133 1.72 -15.89 -14.64
CA MET A 133 1.20 -15.91 -13.28
C MET A 133 1.20 -14.51 -12.64
N PHE A 134 2.21 -13.69 -12.91
CA PHE A 134 2.43 -12.41 -12.21
C PHE A 134 2.04 -11.16 -13.00
N GLY A 135 1.57 -11.28 -14.25
CA GLY A 135 0.99 -10.13 -14.95
C GLY A 135 1.04 -10.14 -16.47
N GLY A 136 1.82 -11.04 -17.06
CA GLY A 136 1.98 -11.18 -18.51
C GLY A 136 0.69 -11.56 -19.24
N GLU A 137 0.71 -11.34 -20.55
CA GLU A 137 -0.41 -11.69 -21.43
C GLU A 137 -0.54 -13.21 -21.60
N GLY A 138 -1.79 -13.70 -21.62
CA GLY A 138 -2.10 -15.11 -21.86
C GLY A 138 -3.07 -15.73 -20.84
N PRO A 139 -3.53 -16.97 -21.09
CA PRO A 139 -4.41 -17.68 -20.18
C PRO A 139 -3.70 -17.92 -18.83
N PRO A 140 -4.42 -17.81 -17.70
CA PRO A 140 -3.84 -18.02 -16.38
C PRO A 140 -3.25 -19.43 -16.28
N VAL A 141 -2.15 -19.56 -15.54
CA VAL A 141 -1.56 -20.88 -15.30
C VAL A 141 -2.51 -21.67 -14.40
N GLY A 142 -2.94 -22.85 -14.85
CA GLY A 142 -3.90 -23.68 -14.11
C GLY A 142 -3.34 -24.26 -12.80
N SER A 143 -4.20 -24.80 -11.96
CA SER A 143 -3.81 -25.42 -10.67
C SER A 143 -2.98 -26.70 -10.80
N ASN A 144 -2.80 -27.22 -12.01
CA ASN A 144 -1.98 -28.39 -12.33
C ASN A 144 -0.47 -28.22 -12.06
N ILE A 145 -0.03 -27.03 -11.64
CA ILE A 145 1.35 -26.75 -11.23
C ILE A 145 1.69 -27.45 -9.90
N LEU A 146 0.70 -27.68 -9.03
CA LEU A 146 0.94 -28.28 -7.72
C LEU A 146 1.18 -29.79 -7.85
N SER A 147 2.31 -30.26 -7.33
CA SER A 147 2.49 -31.69 -7.07
C SER A 147 1.48 -32.20 -6.04
N SER A 148 1.22 -33.51 -6.01
CA SER A 148 0.32 -34.13 -5.00
C SER A 148 0.73 -33.79 -3.57
N ARG A 149 2.04 -33.74 -3.28
CA ARG A 149 2.58 -33.32 -1.99
C ARG A 149 2.29 -31.86 -1.66
N GLN A 150 2.49 -30.95 -2.62
CA GLN A 150 2.18 -29.53 -2.43
C GLN A 150 0.68 -29.30 -2.26
N LEU A 151 -0.15 -29.95 -3.07
CA LEU A 151 -1.60 -29.87 -2.95
C LEU A 151 -2.07 -30.34 -1.56
N TYR A 152 -1.56 -31.46 -1.06
CA TYR A 152 -1.86 -31.95 0.28
C TYR A 152 -1.44 -30.96 1.39
N ALA A 153 -0.25 -30.37 1.28
CA ALA A 153 0.22 -29.38 2.25
C ALA A 153 -0.65 -28.11 2.24
N LEU A 154 -1.01 -27.62 1.06
CA LEU A 154 -1.93 -26.48 0.91
C LEU A 154 -3.30 -26.79 1.54
N MET A 155 -3.86 -27.97 1.24
CA MET A 155 -5.13 -28.41 1.84
C MET A 155 -5.07 -28.50 3.36
N THR A 156 -3.94 -28.94 3.91
CA THR A 156 -3.75 -29.03 5.37
C THR A 156 -3.81 -27.63 6.00
N LEU A 157 -3.15 -26.64 5.39
CA LEU A 157 -3.21 -25.24 5.84
C LEU A 157 -4.62 -24.65 5.69
N LEU A 158 -5.29 -24.94 4.56
CA LEU A 158 -6.66 -24.50 4.31
C LEU A 158 -7.62 -25.03 5.38
N ASN A 159 -7.55 -26.32 5.66
CA ASN A 159 -8.36 -26.96 6.69
C ASN A 159 -8.11 -26.38 8.08
N SER A 160 -6.86 -26.07 8.43
CA SER A 160 -6.52 -25.47 9.72
C SER A 160 -7.18 -24.09 9.88
N ALA A 161 -7.06 -23.23 8.86
CA ALA A 161 -7.65 -21.89 8.92
C ALA A 161 -9.18 -21.91 8.94
N VAL A 162 -9.81 -22.79 8.16
CA VAL A 162 -11.27 -22.96 8.15
C VAL A 162 -11.77 -23.39 9.52
N LYS A 163 -11.12 -24.37 10.15
CA LYS A 163 -11.48 -24.81 11.51
C LYS A 163 -11.42 -23.66 12.51
N ARG A 164 -10.34 -22.86 12.49
CA ARG A 164 -10.24 -21.70 13.39
C ARG A 164 -11.28 -20.64 13.10
N SER A 165 -11.55 -20.36 11.83
CA SER A 165 -12.57 -19.40 11.44
C SER A 165 -13.96 -19.83 11.89
N ALA A 166 -14.32 -21.11 11.69
CA ALA A 166 -15.63 -21.66 12.07
C ALA A 166 -15.87 -21.61 13.59
N HIS A 167 -14.81 -21.76 14.39
CA HIS A 167 -14.87 -21.78 15.85
C HIS A 167 -14.56 -20.41 16.50
N SER A 168 -14.33 -19.36 15.70
CA SER A 168 -13.89 -18.04 16.18
C SER A 168 -12.58 -18.07 17.00
N ASP A 169 -11.73 -19.06 16.75
CA ASP A 169 -10.44 -19.30 17.42
C ASP A 169 -9.26 -18.71 16.63
N ALA A 170 -9.51 -17.67 15.83
CA ALA A 170 -8.48 -17.00 15.05
C ALA A 170 -7.42 -16.36 15.98
N PRO A 171 -6.12 -16.42 15.63
CA PRO A 171 -5.10 -15.68 16.34
C PRO A 171 -5.46 -14.18 16.40
N LYS A 172 -5.56 -13.61 17.60
CA LYS A 172 -5.74 -12.16 17.77
C LYS A 172 -4.39 -11.46 17.58
N GLU A 173 -4.00 -11.34 16.32
CA GLU A 173 -2.77 -10.70 15.89
C GLU A 173 -3.09 -9.44 15.09
N SER A 174 -2.52 -8.32 15.52
CA SER A 174 -2.68 -7.03 14.85
C SER A 174 -1.42 -6.20 15.05
N TYR A 175 -1.01 -5.50 14.01
CA TYR A 175 0.12 -4.59 14.06
C TYR A 175 -0.32 -3.18 13.71
N SER A 176 0.36 -2.18 14.30
CA SER A 176 0.18 -0.81 13.86
C SER A 176 0.73 -0.65 12.44
N ILE A 177 0.17 0.28 11.69
CA ILE A 177 0.60 0.57 10.32
C ILE A 177 2.10 0.93 10.26
N ALA A 178 2.62 1.66 11.25
CA ALA A 178 4.05 1.98 11.35
C ALA A 178 4.93 0.72 11.44
N ARG A 179 4.54 -0.27 12.25
CA ARG A 179 5.30 -1.54 12.35
C ARG A 179 5.23 -2.33 11.05
N ALA A 180 4.09 -2.27 10.36
CA ALA A 180 3.93 -2.95 9.08
C ALA A 180 4.78 -2.28 7.99
N LEU A 181 4.81 -0.94 7.91
CA LEU A 181 5.67 -0.18 7.01
C LEU A 181 7.17 -0.43 7.26
N ASP A 182 7.60 -0.48 8.53
CA ASP A 182 8.98 -0.81 8.88
C ASP A 182 9.36 -2.22 8.39
N ALA A 183 8.44 -3.18 8.52
CA ALA A 183 8.65 -4.54 8.10
C ALA A 183 8.68 -4.69 6.57
N ASP A 184 7.80 -3.97 5.87
CA ASP A 184 7.73 -3.88 4.42
C ASP A 184 9.04 -3.33 3.83
N SER A 185 9.52 -2.20 4.37
CA SER A 185 10.80 -1.58 4.02
C SER A 185 11.99 -2.54 4.16
N ALA A 186 12.06 -3.25 5.29
CA ALA A 186 13.13 -4.22 5.52
C ALA A 186 13.10 -5.38 4.51
N LEU A 187 11.91 -5.84 4.12
CA LEU A 187 11.76 -6.88 3.12
C LEU A 187 12.10 -6.41 1.72
N GLU A 188 11.66 -5.22 1.34
CA GLU A 188 11.99 -4.63 0.04
C GLU A 188 13.50 -4.48 -0.11
N MET A 189 14.19 -3.93 0.89
CA MET A 189 15.66 -3.84 0.90
C MET A 189 16.34 -5.20 0.76
N HIS A 190 15.83 -6.23 1.45
CA HIS A 190 16.38 -7.58 1.34
C HIS A 190 16.12 -8.17 -0.06
N MET A 191 14.92 -7.97 -0.61
CA MET A 191 14.56 -8.43 -1.95
C MET A 191 15.46 -7.78 -3.00
N GLU A 192 15.60 -6.46 -2.94
CA GLU A 192 16.45 -5.68 -3.84
C GLU A 192 17.91 -6.14 -3.76
N ALA A 193 18.44 -6.37 -2.55
CA ALA A 193 19.79 -6.89 -2.36
C ALA A 193 19.98 -8.30 -2.96
N MET A 194 18.95 -9.15 -2.94
CA MET A 194 18.98 -10.45 -3.60
C MET A 194 18.92 -10.33 -5.12
N LEU A 195 18.07 -9.44 -5.64
CA LEU A 195 17.94 -9.21 -7.08
C LEU A 195 19.23 -8.64 -7.68
N ARG A 196 19.87 -7.67 -7.00
CA ARG A 196 21.17 -7.12 -7.42
C ARG A 196 22.29 -8.15 -7.49
N LYS A 197 22.23 -9.23 -6.70
CA LYS A 197 23.21 -10.32 -6.74
C LYS A 197 22.98 -11.26 -7.94
N ASN A 198 21.82 -11.20 -8.57
CA ASN A 198 21.51 -12.03 -9.72
C ASN A 198 22.12 -11.42 -10.99
N LYS A 199 22.92 -12.21 -11.72
CA LYS A 199 23.63 -11.76 -12.93
C LYS A 199 22.73 -11.59 -14.16
N GLU A 200 21.50 -12.12 -14.11
CA GLU A 200 20.54 -12.07 -15.22
C GLU A 200 19.74 -10.76 -15.24
N ILE A 201 19.70 -10.04 -14.11
CA ILE A 201 18.99 -8.76 -13.96
C ILE A 201 20.00 -7.63 -14.18
N SER A 202 19.74 -6.81 -15.19
CA SER A 202 20.56 -5.64 -15.48
C SER A 202 20.33 -4.50 -14.49
N ALA A 203 21.31 -3.58 -14.40
CA ALA A 203 21.18 -2.38 -13.56
C ALA A 203 19.98 -1.50 -13.97
N SER A 204 19.70 -1.41 -15.27
CA SER A 204 18.52 -0.67 -15.78
C SER A 204 17.21 -1.36 -15.42
N GLU A 205 17.16 -2.70 -15.39
CA GLU A 205 15.95 -3.41 -14.94
C GLU A 205 15.70 -3.19 -13.43
N MET A 206 16.75 -2.99 -12.63
CA MET A 206 16.62 -2.68 -11.20
C MET A 206 16.01 -1.30 -10.90
N GLU A 207 15.91 -0.41 -11.89
CA GLU A 207 15.27 0.89 -11.73
C GLU A 207 13.74 0.78 -11.59
N ASP A 208 13.14 -0.31 -12.09
CA ASP A 208 11.71 -0.60 -11.98
C ASP A 208 11.50 -2.05 -11.50
N VAL A 209 11.77 -2.29 -10.22
CA VAL A 209 11.56 -3.60 -9.56
C VAL A 209 10.14 -4.15 -9.78
N PRO A 210 9.05 -3.34 -9.71
CA PRO A 210 7.72 -3.80 -10.09
C PRO A 210 7.61 -4.36 -11.52
N ALA A 211 8.32 -3.80 -12.49
CA ALA A 211 8.35 -4.32 -13.85
C ALA A 211 9.07 -5.68 -13.95
N ILE A 212 10.11 -5.92 -13.14
CA ILE A 212 10.80 -7.23 -13.09
C ILE A 212 9.82 -8.35 -12.73
N LEU A 213 8.93 -8.12 -11.75
CA LEU A 213 7.91 -9.09 -11.33
C LEU A 213 6.88 -9.42 -12.43
N LYS A 214 6.70 -8.54 -13.41
CA LYS A 214 5.73 -8.70 -14.51
C LYS A 214 6.36 -9.17 -15.82
N GLY A 215 7.69 -9.19 -15.91
CA GLY A 215 8.43 -9.51 -17.14
C GLY A 215 9.10 -10.88 -17.14
N ARG A 216 10.08 -11.04 -18.02
CA ARG A 216 10.86 -12.29 -18.22
C ARG A 216 11.52 -12.85 -16.95
N HIS A 217 11.79 -11.98 -15.98
CA HIS A 217 12.48 -12.30 -14.72
C HIS A 217 11.52 -12.55 -13.55
N ALA A 218 10.22 -12.71 -13.82
CA ALA A 218 9.20 -12.87 -12.79
C ALA A 218 9.47 -14.02 -11.81
N CYS A 219 9.99 -15.17 -12.26
CA CYS A 219 10.33 -16.27 -11.34
C CYS A 219 11.45 -15.87 -10.35
N ILE A 220 12.46 -15.14 -10.84
CA ILE A 220 13.59 -14.70 -10.02
C ILE A 220 13.09 -13.70 -8.97
N ALA A 221 12.30 -12.71 -9.40
CA ALA A 221 11.74 -11.69 -8.53
C ALA A 221 10.77 -12.28 -7.49
N ALA A 222 9.85 -13.16 -7.90
CA ALA A 222 8.93 -13.82 -6.98
C ALA A 222 9.65 -14.75 -6.00
N SER A 223 10.69 -15.48 -6.44
CA SER A 223 11.50 -16.31 -5.56
C SER A 223 12.30 -15.47 -4.56
N ALA A 224 12.87 -14.34 -4.99
CA ALA A 224 13.57 -13.40 -4.12
C ALA A 224 12.62 -12.84 -3.07
N MET A 225 11.43 -12.37 -3.48
CA MET A 225 10.39 -11.89 -2.56
C MET A 225 10.05 -12.93 -1.49
N LEU A 226 9.72 -14.17 -1.89
CA LEU A 226 9.35 -15.23 -0.96
C LEU A 226 10.49 -15.62 -0.02
N ARG A 227 11.74 -15.63 -0.51
CA ARG A 227 12.92 -15.83 0.35
C ARG A 227 13.11 -14.68 1.32
N SER A 228 12.86 -13.42 0.92
CA SER A 228 12.99 -12.27 1.82
C SER A 228 12.09 -12.44 3.04
N PHE A 229 10.84 -12.87 2.85
CA PHE A 229 9.94 -13.16 3.96
C PHE A 229 10.49 -14.25 4.88
N LEU A 230 10.94 -15.37 4.30
CA LEU A 230 11.37 -16.54 5.07
C LEU A 230 12.69 -16.31 5.83
N GLU A 231 13.59 -15.50 5.26
CA GLU A 231 14.92 -15.20 5.79
C GLU A 231 14.96 -13.95 6.67
N ALA A 232 13.87 -13.17 6.72
CA ALA A 232 13.76 -12.03 7.63
C ALA A 232 13.88 -12.46 9.10
N THR A 233 14.49 -11.60 9.92
CA THR A 233 14.62 -11.82 11.37
C THR A 233 13.31 -11.48 12.08
N GLU A 234 13.12 -12.00 13.29
CA GLU A 234 12.03 -11.53 14.15
C GLU A 234 12.33 -10.12 14.69
N PRO A 235 11.31 -9.26 14.88
CA PRO A 235 9.88 -9.49 14.62
C PRO A 235 9.44 -9.24 13.16
N THR A 236 10.33 -8.75 12.29
CA THR A 236 10.03 -8.36 10.90
C THR A 236 9.33 -9.45 10.12
N ARG A 237 9.80 -10.70 10.21
CA ARG A 237 9.18 -11.84 9.54
C ARG A 237 7.73 -12.03 9.95
N THR A 238 7.44 -12.09 11.25
CA THR A 238 6.06 -12.30 11.71
C THR A 238 5.14 -11.17 11.25
N VAL A 239 5.58 -9.92 11.40
CA VAL A 239 4.80 -8.73 10.99
C VAL A 239 4.56 -8.72 9.50
N ALA A 240 5.59 -8.93 8.69
CA ALA A 240 5.46 -8.81 7.25
C ALA A 240 4.70 -9.99 6.62
N THR A 241 4.85 -11.21 7.15
CA THR A 241 4.03 -12.34 6.66
C THR A 241 2.56 -12.16 7.02
N TRP A 242 2.26 -11.55 8.17
CA TRP A 242 0.90 -11.11 8.51
C TRP A 242 0.42 -10.01 7.57
N ASP A 243 1.24 -8.98 7.31
CA ASP A 243 0.88 -7.89 6.40
C ASP A 243 0.59 -8.39 4.97
N PHE A 244 1.43 -9.30 4.47
CA PHE A 244 1.28 -9.83 3.11
C PHE A 244 0.09 -10.79 2.94
N LEU A 245 -0.21 -11.63 3.94
CA LEU A 245 -1.19 -12.71 3.80
C LEU A 245 -2.52 -12.44 4.52
N SER A 246 -2.47 -11.71 5.63
CA SER A 246 -3.51 -11.68 6.65
C SER A 246 -4.16 -10.33 6.82
N SER A 247 -3.52 -9.28 6.30
CA SER A 247 -3.94 -7.94 6.61
C SER A 247 -5.24 -7.57 5.91
N PRO A 248 -6.06 -6.69 6.53
CA PRO A 248 -7.32 -6.25 5.94
C PRO A 248 -7.11 -5.43 4.65
N TRP A 249 -5.86 -5.13 4.29
CA TRP A 249 -5.53 -4.12 3.31
C TRP A 249 -5.39 -4.56 1.84
N HIS A 250 -5.60 -5.84 1.50
CA HIS A 250 -5.44 -6.37 0.12
C HIS A 250 -4.08 -6.07 -0.55
N GLY A 251 -2.98 -6.13 0.19
CA GLY A 251 -1.64 -5.83 -0.29
C GLY A 251 -0.67 -5.60 0.87
N THR A 252 0.49 -5.02 0.58
CA THR A 252 1.43 -4.57 1.62
C THR A 252 0.94 -3.28 2.28
N ALA A 253 1.48 -2.95 3.46
CA ALA A 253 1.19 -1.73 4.18
C ALA A 253 1.46 -0.47 3.36
N SER A 254 2.56 -0.44 2.58
CA SER A 254 2.86 0.69 1.68
C SER A 254 1.78 0.87 0.62
N GLN A 255 1.36 -0.20 -0.06
CA GLN A 255 0.28 -0.17 -1.05
C GLN A 255 -1.04 0.31 -0.44
N HIS A 256 -1.37 -0.19 0.75
CA HIS A 256 -2.56 0.25 1.47
C HIS A 256 -2.54 1.74 1.73
N VAL A 257 -1.47 2.23 2.37
CA VAL A 257 -1.32 3.63 2.73
C VAL A 257 -1.44 4.54 1.52
N LEU A 258 -0.86 4.15 0.38
CA LEU A 258 -0.96 4.93 -0.87
C LEU A 258 -2.37 4.91 -1.47
N GLN A 259 -3.10 3.80 -1.34
CA GLN A 259 -4.49 3.68 -1.81
C GLN A 259 -5.49 4.38 -0.88
N THR A 260 -5.19 4.50 0.42
CA THR A 260 -6.03 5.15 1.43
C THR A 260 -5.33 6.37 2.04
N ALA A 261 -4.68 7.17 1.19
CA ALA A 261 -3.82 8.27 1.64
C ALA A 261 -4.52 9.27 2.57
N GLU A 262 -5.77 9.63 2.30
CA GLU A 262 -6.55 10.52 3.20
C GLU A 262 -6.74 9.90 4.59
N HIS A 263 -7.07 8.61 4.67
CA HIS A 263 -7.22 7.91 5.94
C HIS A 263 -5.91 7.90 6.72
N TYR A 264 -4.81 7.56 6.04
CA TYR A 264 -3.48 7.53 6.65
C TYR A 264 -3.01 8.92 7.11
N ALA A 265 -3.22 9.95 6.29
CA ALA A 265 -2.90 11.33 6.65
C ALA A 265 -3.69 11.77 7.89
N ASN A 266 -5.01 11.53 7.91
CA ASN A 266 -5.85 11.87 9.06
C ASN A 266 -5.52 11.04 10.30
N SER A 267 -5.02 9.80 10.15
CA SER A 267 -4.68 8.96 11.29
C SER A 267 -3.29 9.23 11.83
N GLU A 268 -2.26 9.42 10.99
CA GLU A 268 -0.84 9.45 11.38
C GLU A 268 -0.16 10.83 11.24
N PHE A 269 -0.82 11.80 10.59
CA PHE A 269 -0.35 13.17 10.34
C PHE A 269 -1.28 14.25 10.90
N ASP A 270 -2.22 13.87 11.77
CA ASP A 270 -3.01 14.83 12.55
C ASP A 270 -2.18 15.45 13.69
N LEU A 271 -2.63 16.59 14.22
CA LEU A 271 -1.96 17.37 15.26
C LEU A 271 -1.77 16.59 16.56
N ASN A 272 -2.64 15.62 16.86
CA ASN A 272 -2.53 14.76 18.03
C ASN A 272 -1.40 13.71 17.92
N LYS A 273 -0.81 13.52 16.73
CA LYS A 273 0.36 12.66 16.50
C LYS A 273 1.68 13.41 16.63
N LEU A 274 1.65 14.73 16.73
CA LEU A 274 2.83 15.52 17.04
C LEU A 274 3.22 15.34 18.52
N PRO A 275 4.50 15.48 18.88
CA PRO A 275 4.91 15.53 20.27
C PRO A 275 4.12 16.60 21.04
N ALA A 276 3.61 16.29 22.23
CA ALA A 276 2.71 17.18 22.99
C ALA A 276 3.29 18.58 23.23
N GLN A 277 4.62 18.67 23.43
CA GLN A 277 5.35 19.93 23.60
C GLN A 277 5.34 20.79 22.33
N LEU A 278 5.35 20.17 21.14
CA LEU A 278 5.21 20.88 19.87
C LEU A 278 3.74 21.26 19.64
N ALA A 279 2.81 20.31 19.81
CA ALA A 279 1.39 20.52 19.60
C ALA A 279 0.84 21.68 20.46
N SER A 280 1.27 21.78 21.73
CA SER A 280 0.86 22.86 22.64
C SER A 280 1.32 24.27 22.22
N ARG A 281 2.22 24.38 21.25
CA ARG A 281 2.70 25.66 20.71
C ARG A 281 1.92 26.12 19.48
N LEU A 282 1.21 25.20 18.84
CA LEU A 282 0.40 25.48 17.66
C LEU A 282 -0.94 26.13 18.05
N PRO A 283 -1.57 26.89 17.14
CA PRO A 283 -2.90 27.42 17.38
C PRO A 283 -3.89 26.29 17.69
N ALA A 284 -4.83 26.56 18.61
CA ALA A 284 -5.85 25.59 18.97
C ALA A 284 -6.78 25.29 17.78
N PRO A 285 -7.36 24.08 17.70
CA PRO A 285 -8.42 23.77 16.75
C PRO A 285 -9.51 24.86 16.73
N GLY A 286 -9.91 25.29 15.53
CA GLY A 286 -10.92 26.33 15.30
C GLY A 286 -10.41 27.78 15.38
N SER A 287 -9.20 28.03 15.87
CA SER A 287 -8.69 29.40 16.04
C SER A 287 -8.25 30.09 14.74
N ARG A 288 -8.05 29.32 13.66
CA ARG A 288 -7.55 29.78 12.36
C ARG A 288 -8.35 29.10 11.23
N PRO A 289 -9.57 29.55 10.93
CA PRO A 289 -10.38 28.97 9.85
C PRO A 289 -9.74 29.22 8.49
N LEU A 290 -9.56 28.16 7.69
CA LEU A 290 -8.95 28.23 6.36
C LEU A 290 -9.99 28.23 5.22
N GLY A 291 -11.27 28.02 5.51
CA GLY A 291 -12.35 28.11 4.52
C GLY A 291 -12.37 26.98 3.47
N PHE A 292 -11.62 25.90 3.70
CA PHE A 292 -11.66 24.67 2.90
C PHE A 292 -11.56 23.44 3.79
N ARG A 293 -12.11 22.32 3.32
CA ARG A 293 -11.86 20.97 3.83
C ARG A 293 -10.63 20.34 3.18
N SER A 294 -10.53 20.45 1.86
CA SER A 294 -9.36 19.96 1.11
C SER A 294 -9.01 20.84 -0.09
N VAL A 295 -7.73 20.91 -0.43
CA VAL A 295 -7.23 21.49 -1.69
C VAL A 295 -6.45 20.42 -2.45
N VAL A 296 -6.72 20.25 -3.75
CA VAL A 296 -5.96 19.35 -4.63
C VAL A 296 -5.28 20.18 -5.70
N VAL A 297 -3.96 20.10 -5.76
CA VAL A 297 -3.13 20.73 -6.79
C VAL A 297 -2.58 19.63 -7.68
N GLU A 298 -2.85 19.70 -8.98
CA GLU A 298 -2.22 18.83 -9.97
C GLU A 298 -1.35 19.64 -10.92
N GLY A 299 -0.21 19.08 -11.31
CA GLY A 299 0.72 19.71 -12.23
C GLY A 299 1.69 18.73 -12.85
N ASP A 300 2.63 19.26 -13.64
CA ASP A 300 3.74 18.52 -14.20
C ASP A 300 5.06 19.02 -13.62
N TRP A 301 5.95 18.07 -13.29
CA TRP A 301 7.37 18.33 -13.13
C TRP A 301 8.03 18.29 -14.50
N GLU A 302 8.80 19.32 -14.84
CA GLU A 302 9.58 19.40 -16.07
C GLU A 302 11.05 19.67 -15.74
N ASN A 303 11.94 18.74 -16.09
CA ASN A 303 13.38 18.91 -15.97
C ASN A 303 14.04 18.75 -17.35
N ARG A 304 14.47 19.87 -17.94
CA ARG A 304 15.11 19.88 -19.27
C ARG A 304 16.44 19.14 -19.32
N SER A 305 17.16 19.08 -18.19
CA SER A 305 18.43 18.37 -18.08
C SER A 305 18.23 16.86 -17.92
N ARG A 306 17.05 16.46 -17.42
CA ARG A 306 16.65 15.08 -17.13
C ARG A 306 15.19 14.82 -17.52
N PRO A 307 14.85 14.79 -18.82
CA PRO A 307 13.47 14.60 -19.26
C PRO A 307 12.87 13.26 -18.80
N GLU A 308 13.71 12.27 -18.44
CA GLU A 308 13.30 11.01 -17.84
C GLU A 308 12.59 11.17 -16.48
N PHE A 309 12.77 12.30 -15.80
CA PHE A 309 12.12 12.62 -14.53
C PHE A 309 10.84 13.45 -14.70
N ASP A 310 10.48 13.82 -15.93
CA ASP A 310 9.22 14.50 -16.21
C ASP A 310 8.05 13.62 -15.75
N ALA A 311 7.21 14.16 -14.86
CA ALA A 311 6.15 13.39 -14.24
C ALA A 311 4.98 14.27 -13.84
N ARG A 312 3.76 13.78 -14.04
CA ARG A 312 2.58 14.42 -13.49
C ARG A 312 2.49 14.14 -11.99
N TYR A 313 2.19 15.16 -11.21
CA TYR A 313 2.04 15.06 -9.77
C TYR A 313 0.66 15.53 -9.31
N ARG A 314 0.26 15.06 -8.12
CA ARG A 314 -0.89 15.52 -7.35
C ARG A 314 -0.44 15.75 -5.92
N LYS A 315 -0.62 16.97 -5.42
CA LYS A 315 -0.48 17.30 -3.99
C LYS A 315 -1.85 17.63 -3.41
N THR A 316 -2.28 16.86 -2.43
CA THR A 316 -3.52 17.08 -1.69
C THR A 316 -3.19 17.69 -0.34
N TYR A 317 -4.01 18.63 0.10
CA TYR A 317 -3.94 19.29 1.41
C TYR A 317 -5.29 19.06 2.11
N TRP A 318 -5.26 18.66 3.37
CA TRP A 318 -6.43 18.50 4.23
C TRP A 318 -6.32 19.45 5.42
N ASN A 319 -7.37 20.23 5.65
CA ASN A 319 -7.41 21.17 6.77
C ASN A 319 -7.48 20.43 8.10
N LEU A 320 -6.49 20.65 8.97
CA LEU A 320 -6.45 20.05 10.30
C LEU A 320 -7.17 20.95 11.31
N HIS A 321 -8.48 20.72 11.38
CA HIS A 321 -9.36 21.27 12.42
C HIS A 321 -9.35 22.81 12.51
N ASN A 322 -9.13 23.53 11.40
CA ASN A 322 -9.08 25.00 11.39
C ASN A 322 -8.08 25.58 12.40
N SER A 323 -6.91 24.94 12.51
CA SER A 323 -5.77 25.40 13.32
C SER A 323 -4.75 26.23 12.51
N GLY A 324 -4.94 26.32 11.19
CA GLY A 324 -3.95 26.86 10.25
C GLY A 324 -2.92 25.82 9.80
N ALA A 325 -2.93 24.63 10.39
CA ALA A 325 -2.12 23.49 9.95
C ALA A 325 -2.89 22.62 8.95
N VAL A 326 -2.14 21.92 8.10
CA VAL A 326 -2.67 21.00 7.10
C VAL A 326 -1.91 19.68 7.11
N ALA A 327 -2.59 18.58 6.79
CA ALA A 327 -1.91 17.37 6.36
C ALA A 327 -1.78 17.39 4.84
N THR A 328 -0.69 16.88 4.30
CA THR A 328 -0.45 16.86 2.86
C THR A 328 -0.04 15.48 2.36
N PHE A 329 -0.38 15.19 1.12
CA PHE A 329 0.03 14.00 0.40
C PHE A 329 0.40 14.36 -1.03
N LEU A 330 1.68 14.22 -1.36
CA LEU A 330 2.21 14.35 -2.71
C LEU A 330 2.38 12.95 -3.32
N SER A 331 1.90 12.76 -4.54
CA SER A 331 2.04 11.51 -5.29
C SER A 331 2.13 11.77 -6.79
N ARG A 332 2.46 10.72 -7.57
CA ARG A 332 2.28 10.74 -9.02
C ARG A 332 0.79 10.79 -9.38
N ALA A 333 0.47 11.47 -10.48
CA ALA A 333 -0.90 11.67 -10.96
C ALA A 333 -1.14 11.13 -12.38
N ASP A 334 -0.30 10.21 -12.83
CA ASP A 334 -0.48 9.52 -14.10
C ASP A 334 -1.78 8.67 -14.05
N ALA A 335 -2.79 9.04 -14.85
CA ALA A 335 -4.16 8.54 -14.75
C ALA A 335 -4.30 6.99 -14.83
N ASP A 336 -3.36 6.32 -15.49
CA ASP A 336 -3.38 4.88 -15.74
C ASP A 336 -2.35 4.10 -14.90
N LYS A 337 -1.59 4.77 -14.03
CA LYS A 337 -0.54 4.13 -13.23
C LYS A 337 -0.94 4.02 -11.78
N GLU A 338 -0.59 2.88 -11.19
CA GLU A 338 -0.69 2.66 -9.76
C GLU A 338 0.20 3.67 -9.01
N ILE A 339 -0.30 4.23 -7.91
CA ILE A 339 0.50 5.07 -7.03
C ILE A 339 1.45 4.14 -6.26
N VAL A 340 2.72 4.14 -6.68
CA VAL A 340 3.79 3.33 -6.07
C VAL A 340 4.69 4.14 -5.12
N TRP A 341 4.43 5.44 -5.01
CA TRP A 341 5.19 6.37 -4.20
C TRP A 341 4.32 7.54 -3.74
N GLY A 342 4.57 8.00 -2.52
CA GLY A 342 4.01 9.26 -2.04
C GLY A 342 4.70 9.78 -0.79
N PHE A 343 4.50 11.07 -0.56
CA PHE A 343 5.14 11.83 0.50
C PHE A 343 4.09 12.53 1.35
N PHE A 344 4.03 12.15 2.61
CA PHE A 344 3.08 12.64 3.60
C PHE A 344 3.72 13.70 4.49
N GLN A 345 2.99 14.77 4.80
CA GLN A 345 3.47 15.80 5.72
C GLN A 345 2.36 16.35 6.61
N THR A 346 2.72 16.83 7.79
CA THR A 346 1.95 17.81 8.56
C THR A 346 2.67 19.15 8.41
N GLU A 347 2.00 20.18 7.93
CA GLU A 347 2.56 21.51 7.69
C GLU A 347 1.85 22.55 8.56
N PHE A 348 2.58 23.54 9.09
CA PHE A 348 2.02 24.75 9.68
C PHE A 348 2.77 25.97 9.16
N GLY A 349 2.06 26.88 8.49
CA GLY A 349 2.70 27.94 7.71
C GLY A 349 3.55 27.35 6.59
N PHE A 350 4.82 27.72 6.53
CA PHE A 350 5.80 27.20 5.57
C PHE A 350 6.60 25.99 6.11
N VAL A 351 6.32 25.53 7.32
CA VAL A 351 7.16 24.56 8.04
C VAL A 351 6.54 23.18 8.06
N GLY A 352 7.31 22.17 7.64
CA GLY A 352 7.00 20.76 7.88
C GLY A 352 7.24 20.38 9.34
N LEU A 353 6.20 19.88 10.01
CA LEU A 353 6.23 19.46 11.41
C LEU A 353 6.51 17.96 11.56
N ARG A 354 6.03 17.18 10.60
CA ARG A 354 6.19 15.74 10.52
C ARG A 354 6.14 15.34 9.06
N VAL A 355 7.06 14.49 8.61
CA VAL A 355 7.09 14.06 7.20
C VAL A 355 7.42 12.58 7.10
N GLN A 356 6.92 11.90 6.08
CA GLN A 356 7.30 10.53 5.77
C GLN A 356 7.14 10.25 4.28
N GLU A 357 8.12 9.58 3.72
CA GLU A 357 8.07 9.03 2.37
C GLU A 357 7.66 7.56 2.45
N VAL A 358 6.70 7.16 1.62
CA VAL A 358 6.19 5.78 1.53
C VAL A 358 6.13 5.38 0.07
N GLY A 359 6.66 4.20 -0.26
CA GLY A 359 6.63 3.71 -1.63
C GLY A 359 7.40 2.41 -1.80
N THR A 360 7.35 1.89 -3.02
CA THR A 360 8.11 0.71 -3.44
C THR A 360 9.49 1.12 -3.97
N GLY A 361 10.51 0.35 -3.61
CA GLY A 361 11.89 0.58 -4.06
C GLY A 361 12.59 1.71 -3.32
N ILE A 362 11.99 2.21 -2.24
CA ILE A 362 12.59 3.19 -1.34
C ILE A 362 12.70 2.59 0.06
N ARG A 363 13.69 3.07 0.82
CA ARG A 363 13.75 2.77 2.24
C ARG A 363 12.71 3.62 2.96
N ILE A 364 11.59 3.03 3.33
CA ILE A 364 10.60 3.69 4.19
C ILE A 364 11.25 3.85 5.56
N LEU A 365 11.39 5.11 6.00
CA LEU A 365 11.86 5.46 7.33
C LEU A 365 10.67 5.77 8.25
N PRO A 366 10.86 5.66 9.58
CA PRO A 366 9.95 6.26 10.52
C PRO A 366 9.74 7.75 10.21
N PRO A 367 8.55 8.33 10.47
CA PRO A 367 8.29 9.72 10.19
C PRO A 367 9.31 10.64 10.86
N GLU A 368 9.91 11.52 10.07
CA GLU A 368 10.77 12.58 10.58
C GLU A 368 9.90 13.60 11.30
N VAL A 369 10.43 14.22 12.36
CA VAL A 369 9.69 15.18 13.17
C VAL A 369 10.51 16.46 13.33
N PHE A 370 9.82 17.59 13.44
CA PHE A 370 10.44 18.86 13.74
C PHE A 370 11.33 18.74 15.00
N PRO A 371 12.52 19.37 15.04
CA PRO A 371 13.49 19.08 16.10
C PRO A 371 13.00 19.54 17.47
N ALA A 372 13.07 18.64 18.46
CA ALA A 372 12.65 18.93 19.84
C ALA A 372 13.37 20.13 20.47
N SER A 373 14.64 20.33 20.12
CA SER A 373 15.44 21.49 20.55
C SER A 373 14.90 22.83 20.04
N GLN A 374 14.04 22.82 19.03
CA GLN A 374 13.52 24.01 18.35
C GLN A 374 12.01 24.20 18.54
N PHE A 375 11.35 23.41 19.38
CA PHE A 375 9.90 23.54 19.63
C PHE A 375 9.48 24.94 20.12
N SER A 376 10.37 25.70 20.75
CA SER A 376 10.12 27.10 21.11
C SER A 376 9.89 28.01 19.91
N MET A 377 10.39 27.64 18.73
CA MET A 377 10.19 28.38 17.48
C MET A 377 8.82 28.12 16.85
N ALA A 378 8.08 27.10 17.29
CA ALA A 378 6.82 26.69 16.69
C ALA A 378 5.69 27.68 16.98
N SER A 379 5.69 28.80 16.26
CA SER A 379 4.69 29.85 16.36
C SER A 379 4.42 30.46 14.99
N GLU A 380 3.25 31.06 14.87
CA GLU A 380 2.83 31.74 13.63
C GLU A 380 3.82 32.84 13.21
N SER A 381 4.39 33.56 14.18
CA SER A 381 5.34 34.64 13.91
C SER A 381 6.62 34.18 13.22
N ASN A 382 6.98 32.91 13.37
CA ASN A 382 8.18 32.31 12.83
C ASN A 382 7.89 31.44 11.60
N PHE A 383 6.71 30.81 11.55
CA PHE A 383 6.39 29.81 10.53
C PHE A 383 5.56 30.37 9.38
N VAL A 384 4.78 31.44 9.60
CA VAL A 384 4.07 32.12 8.51
C VAL A 384 5.01 33.15 7.89
N PRO A 385 5.35 33.01 6.59
CA PRO A 385 6.26 33.94 5.94
C PRO A 385 5.67 35.37 5.90
N LYS A 386 6.53 36.34 6.21
CA LYS A 386 6.21 37.77 6.08
C LYS A 386 6.77 38.28 4.76
N PRO A 387 6.17 39.26 4.08
CA PRO A 387 6.72 39.77 2.83
C PRO A 387 8.08 40.47 3.04
N ASN A 388 8.99 40.32 2.08
CA ASN A 388 10.31 40.96 2.06
C ASN A 388 11.15 40.69 3.32
N SER A 389 11.24 39.43 3.74
CA SER A 389 11.93 39.01 4.96
C SER A 389 12.83 37.81 4.71
N SER A 390 13.83 37.63 5.57
CA SER A 390 14.64 36.42 5.61
C SER A 390 14.41 35.71 6.92
N PHE A 391 14.37 34.38 6.89
CA PHE A 391 14.12 33.56 8.06
C PHE A 391 14.77 32.18 7.91
N HIS A 392 14.87 31.49 9.04
CA HIS A 392 15.53 30.20 9.15
C HIS A 392 14.58 29.17 9.74
N ILE A 393 14.51 27.99 9.12
CA ILE A 393 13.61 26.92 9.53
C ILE A 393 14.44 25.65 9.73
N PRO A 394 14.40 25.03 10.92
CA PRO A 394 14.97 23.71 11.12
C PRO A 394 14.25 22.67 10.26
N ALA A 395 15.01 21.82 9.58
CA ALA A 395 14.44 20.69 8.86
C ALA A 395 13.98 19.60 9.85
N THR A 396 12.98 18.82 9.45
CA THR A 396 12.59 17.61 10.17
C THR A 396 13.76 16.63 10.27
N GLN A 397 13.81 15.87 11.36
CA GLN A 397 14.89 14.94 11.63
C GLN A 397 14.35 13.55 11.97
N PRO A 398 15.10 12.48 11.64
CA PRO A 398 16.37 12.50 10.89
C PRO A 398 16.16 12.78 9.40
N SER A 399 16.94 13.68 8.79
CA SER A 399 16.82 13.97 7.35
C SER A 399 17.55 12.93 6.49
N MET A 400 16.88 12.44 5.45
CA MET A 400 17.49 11.54 4.45
C MET A 400 18.64 12.17 3.66
N GLU A 401 18.60 13.48 3.42
CA GLU A 401 19.59 14.21 2.63
C GLU A 401 20.66 14.91 3.48
N ASP A 402 20.69 14.62 4.78
CA ASP A 402 21.50 15.32 5.78
C ASP A 402 21.21 16.83 5.83
N VAL A 403 19.99 17.25 5.43
CA VAL A 403 19.53 18.64 5.57
C VAL A 403 19.28 18.89 7.05
N ARG A 404 19.84 20.00 7.55
CA ARG A 404 19.65 20.46 8.92
C ARG A 404 18.69 21.60 9.00
N ASP A 405 18.79 22.53 8.06
CA ASP A 405 18.01 23.74 8.09
C ASP A 405 17.73 24.27 6.68
N TYR A 406 16.72 25.12 6.58
CA TYR A 406 16.37 25.90 5.42
C TYR A 406 16.64 27.38 5.69
N GLN A 407 17.40 28.01 4.81
CA GLN A 407 17.59 29.47 4.79
C GLN A 407 16.68 30.05 3.73
N CYS A 408 15.68 30.83 4.16
CA CYS A 408 14.59 31.27 3.30
C CYS A 408 14.54 32.79 3.17
N GLU A 409 14.16 33.25 1.99
CA GLU A 409 13.86 34.64 1.65
C GLU A 409 12.46 34.73 1.04
N THR A 410 11.70 35.73 1.45
CA THR A 410 10.38 36.04 0.89
C THR A 410 10.40 37.33 0.08
N TYR A 411 9.50 37.39 -0.88
CA TYR A 411 9.33 38.55 -1.76
C TYR A 411 8.03 39.30 -1.46
N GLY A 412 7.76 40.33 -2.27
CA GLY A 412 6.52 41.11 -2.17
C GLY A 412 5.28 40.27 -2.44
N LYS A 413 4.16 40.66 -1.82
CA LYS A 413 2.85 40.05 -2.05
C LYS A 413 2.34 40.31 -3.48
N TYR A 414 1.60 39.36 -4.00
CA TYR A 414 0.88 39.48 -5.26
C TYR A 414 -0.43 38.66 -5.22
N PRO A 415 -1.40 38.90 -6.11
CA PRO A 415 -2.65 38.14 -6.11
C PRO A 415 -2.42 36.65 -6.36
N ALA A 416 -3.02 35.76 -5.57
CA ALA A 416 -2.90 34.32 -5.72
C ALA A 416 -3.35 33.81 -7.09
N SER A 417 -4.22 34.57 -7.77
CA SER A 417 -4.65 34.33 -9.15
C SER A 417 -3.50 34.33 -10.18
N LYS A 418 -2.32 34.89 -9.83
CA LYS A 418 -1.10 34.77 -10.65
C LYS A 418 -0.44 33.39 -10.55
N VAL A 419 -0.65 32.67 -9.45
CA VAL A 419 -0.19 31.28 -9.30
C VAL A 419 -1.13 30.36 -10.09
N PHE A 420 -2.43 30.50 -9.87
CA PHE A 420 -3.46 29.80 -10.64
C PHE A 420 -4.77 30.61 -10.63
N PRO A 421 -5.48 30.79 -11.77
CA PRO A 421 -6.59 31.75 -11.88
C PRO A 421 -7.71 31.61 -10.83
N ASP A 422 -8.02 30.40 -10.39
CA ASP A 422 -9.12 30.12 -9.45
C ASP A 422 -8.75 30.34 -7.97
N LEU A 423 -7.47 30.60 -7.67
CA LEU A 423 -7.01 30.89 -6.32
C LEU A 423 -7.36 32.31 -5.89
N LYS A 424 -7.81 32.46 -4.65
CA LYS A 424 -8.21 33.75 -4.05
C LYS A 424 -7.14 34.26 -3.08
N GLY A 425 -7.22 35.56 -2.78
CA GLY A 425 -6.36 36.19 -1.77
C GLY A 425 -4.96 36.54 -2.27
N ASP A 426 -4.03 36.59 -1.33
CA ASP A 426 -2.63 36.93 -1.58
C ASP A 426 -1.76 35.67 -1.67
N ALA A 427 -0.72 35.76 -2.49
CA ALA A 427 0.42 34.87 -2.52
C ALA A 427 1.72 35.66 -2.32
N MET A 428 2.77 34.98 -1.89
CA MET A 428 4.13 35.48 -1.93
C MET A 428 5.10 34.36 -2.26
N ASP A 429 6.17 34.69 -2.97
CA ASP A 429 7.21 33.71 -3.24
C ASP A 429 8.12 33.56 -2.03
N VAL A 430 8.48 32.32 -1.74
CA VAL A 430 9.44 31.92 -0.73
C VAL A 430 10.53 31.10 -1.42
N SER A 431 11.77 31.59 -1.37
CA SER A 431 12.94 30.90 -1.92
C SER A 431 13.80 30.40 -0.77
N CYS A 432 14.02 29.09 -0.68
CA CYS A 432 14.78 28.47 0.39
C CYS A 432 15.98 27.68 -0.15
N GLN A 433 17.09 27.74 0.57
CA GLN A 433 18.23 26.87 0.39
C GLN A 433 18.25 25.83 1.50
N ALA A 434 18.25 24.54 1.14
CA ALA A 434 18.43 23.46 2.08
C ALA A 434 19.91 23.29 2.40
N VAL A 435 20.28 23.44 3.67
CA VAL A 435 21.66 23.46 4.13
C VAL A 435 21.94 22.24 4.99
N SER A 436 23.05 21.56 4.71
CA SER A 436 23.46 20.37 5.46
C SER A 436 24.20 20.70 6.75
N GLY A 437 24.46 19.68 7.57
CA GLY A 437 25.28 19.83 8.79
C GLY A 437 26.72 20.31 8.54
N THR A 438 27.22 20.19 7.31
CA THR A 438 28.53 20.71 6.89
C THR A 438 28.48 22.16 6.38
N GLY A 439 27.29 22.76 6.30
CA GLY A 439 27.08 24.09 5.74
C GLY A 439 26.97 24.13 4.21
N SER A 440 27.04 22.99 3.51
CA SER A 440 26.84 22.93 2.05
C SER A 440 25.35 22.95 1.69
N THR A 441 24.99 23.71 0.65
CA THR A 441 23.66 23.70 0.04
C THR A 441 23.42 22.39 -0.70
N LYS A 442 22.32 21.71 -0.37
CA LYS A 442 21.91 20.44 -0.98
C LYS A 442 21.01 20.66 -2.19
N HIS A 443 20.00 21.51 -2.02
CA HIS A 443 19.08 21.90 -3.07
C HIS A 443 18.50 23.30 -2.76
N GLN A 444 17.87 23.92 -3.74
CA GLN A 444 17.16 25.18 -3.60
C GLN A 444 15.72 24.98 -4.07
N ILE A 445 14.75 25.45 -3.29
CA ILE A 445 13.33 25.39 -3.65
C ILE A 445 12.78 26.80 -3.73
N ARG A 446 11.87 27.03 -4.68
CA ARG A 446 10.99 28.20 -4.68
C ARG A 446 9.55 27.76 -4.69
N GLU A 447 8.77 28.30 -3.77
CA GLU A 447 7.37 27.98 -3.60
C GLU A 447 6.55 29.26 -3.51
N ALA A 448 5.30 29.22 -3.98
CA ALA A 448 4.31 30.25 -3.74
C ALA A 448 3.54 29.90 -2.46
N TYR A 449 3.71 30.70 -1.41
CA TYR A 449 2.92 30.59 -0.20
C TYR A 449 1.59 31.32 -0.39
N LEU A 450 0.49 30.57 -0.30
CA LEU A 450 -0.88 31.06 -0.48
C LEU A 450 -1.46 31.44 0.89
N VAL A 451 -1.53 32.74 1.17
CA VAL A 451 -1.79 33.26 2.53
C VAL A 451 -3.15 32.83 3.07
N ASP A 452 -4.20 32.93 2.26
CA ASP A 452 -5.58 32.64 2.68
C ASP A 452 -5.81 31.13 2.90
N TYR A 453 -4.94 30.29 2.34
CA TYR A 453 -5.02 28.84 2.43
C TYR A 453 -4.02 28.27 3.45
N SER A 454 -3.01 29.06 3.85
CA SER A 454 -1.88 28.61 4.68
C SER A 454 -1.18 27.36 4.12
N ILE A 455 -0.98 27.32 2.80
CA ILE A 455 -0.28 26.24 2.10
C ILE A 455 0.79 26.78 1.16
N SER A 456 1.80 25.99 0.87
CA SER A 456 2.83 26.29 -0.14
C SER A 456 2.68 25.42 -1.38
N VAL A 457 2.77 26.02 -2.56
CA VAL A 457 2.82 25.32 -3.85
C VAL A 457 4.19 25.50 -4.47
N ARG A 458 4.91 24.41 -4.69
CA ARG A 458 6.25 24.45 -5.26
C ARG A 458 6.20 24.92 -6.72
N LEU A 459 7.05 25.89 -7.05
CA LEU A 459 7.20 26.50 -8.38
C LEU A 459 8.41 25.91 -9.11
N PHE A 460 9.53 25.74 -8.43
CA PHE A 460 10.68 25.02 -8.95
C PHE A 460 11.61 24.51 -7.85
N GLU A 461 12.49 23.61 -8.24
CA GLU A 461 13.60 23.09 -7.44
C GLU A 461 14.88 23.04 -8.27
N ILE A 462 16.01 23.33 -7.63
CA ILE A 462 17.35 23.19 -8.20
C ILE A 462 18.14 22.24 -7.29
N ASP A 463 18.51 21.09 -7.83
CA ASP A 463 19.25 20.06 -7.11
C ASP A 463 20.43 19.54 -7.97
N LYS A 464 20.94 18.35 -7.63
CA LYS A 464 22.01 17.67 -8.38
C LYS A 464 21.61 17.29 -9.82
N ASP A 465 20.31 17.16 -10.09
CA ASP A 465 19.72 16.74 -11.35
C ASP A 465 19.31 17.96 -12.21
N GLY A 466 19.45 19.18 -11.68
CA GLY A 466 19.29 20.44 -12.39
C GLY A 466 18.03 21.19 -11.95
N LEU A 467 17.50 22.00 -12.87
CA LEU A 467 16.28 22.78 -12.62
C LEU A 467 15.05 21.94 -12.98
N THR A 468 14.24 21.63 -11.98
CA THR A 468 12.92 21.01 -12.14
C THR A 468 11.85 22.09 -11.93
N MET A 469 11.07 22.38 -12.96
CA MET A 469 9.98 23.36 -12.92
C MET A 469 8.65 22.67 -12.63
N SER A 470 7.79 23.31 -11.84
CA SER A 470 6.40 22.90 -11.63
C SER A 470 5.46 23.69 -12.54
N ARG A 471 4.62 22.98 -13.29
CA ARG A 471 3.52 23.57 -14.07
C ARG A 471 2.17 23.14 -13.54
N ILE A 472 1.51 24.03 -12.81
CA ILE A 472 0.17 23.77 -12.25
C ILE A 472 -0.85 23.67 -13.39
N ARG A 473 -1.57 22.54 -13.46
CA ARG A 473 -2.65 22.29 -14.43
C ARG A 473 -4.02 22.64 -13.88
N SER A 474 -4.26 22.27 -12.62
CA SER A 474 -5.56 22.45 -11.99
C SER A 474 -5.43 22.59 -10.49
N VAL A 475 -6.31 23.40 -9.90
CA VAL A 475 -6.51 23.49 -8.47
C VAL A 475 -7.99 23.27 -8.17
N THR A 476 -8.28 22.31 -7.29
CA THR A 476 -9.65 22.04 -6.81
C THR A 476 -9.73 22.35 -5.32
N VAL A 477 -10.63 23.23 -4.93
CA VAL A 477 -10.88 23.58 -3.52
C VAL A 477 -12.24 23.05 -3.11
N THR A 478 -12.27 22.20 -2.09
CA THR A 478 -13.48 21.63 -1.50
C THR A 478 -13.74 22.30 -0.16
N GLN A 479 -14.95 22.80 0.06
CA GLN A 479 -15.35 23.48 1.31
C GLN A 479 -15.76 22.52 2.42
#